data_AF-A0A9E3NFN6-F1
#
_entry.id   AF-A0A9E3NFN6-F1
#
_cell.length_a   1.000
_cell.length_b   1.000
_cell.length_c   1.000
_cell.angle_alpha   90.00
_cell.angle_beta   90.00
_cell.angle_gamma   90.00
#
_symmetry.space_group_name_H-M   'P 1'
#
loop_
_entity.id
_entity.type
_entity.pdbx_description
1 polymer ?
#
loop_
_entity_poly.entity_id
_entity_poly.type
_entity_poly.pdbx_seq_one_letter_code
_entity_poly.pdbx_strand_id
1 'polypeptide(L)'
;MKRSVSILFFILSYQWVAAQQWPFELWHEGKIVLETGDTLKGLVKYDLQQDLVQFNDQRTQVEAYTARKVLFFEIFDNTEKRYRNFFALPYAATGNYKTPVFFELLEDGKMTLLVREALEYRTYNSPYFYGSYTRLVLVYKYFLMDERGNINEFLGKRGDLLRLMGNKADNVDRYMKANRLKIEDRYDFAKTVSYYNSLF
;
A
#
# COMPACT_ATOMS: atom_id res chain seq x y z
N MET A 1 -64.39 2.25 33.70
CA MET A 1 -63.89 1.52 32.51
C MET A 1 -62.40 1.80 32.37
N LYS A 2 -61.57 0.75 32.40
CA LYS A 2 -60.11 0.80 32.53
C LYS A 2 -59.49 1.34 31.23
N ARG A 3 -58.67 2.39 31.30
CA ARG A 3 -57.80 2.82 30.19
C ARG A 3 -56.43 2.18 30.37
N SER A 4 -56.14 1.17 29.57
CA SER A 4 -54.82 0.52 29.51
C SER A 4 -53.84 1.46 28.81
N VAL A 5 -52.75 1.82 29.49
CA VAL A 5 -51.61 2.51 28.90
C VAL A 5 -50.64 1.42 28.43
N SER A 6 -50.52 1.24 27.11
CA SER A 6 -49.49 0.37 26.53
C SER A 6 -48.20 1.18 26.37
N ILE A 7 -47.19 0.88 27.19
CA ILE A 7 -45.85 1.43 27.06
C ILE A 7 -45.11 0.63 25.97
N LEU A 8 -44.82 1.27 24.84
CA LEU A 8 -44.03 0.70 23.76
C LEU A 8 -42.54 0.84 24.11
N PHE A 9 -41.88 -0.27 24.47
CA PHE A 9 -40.43 -0.32 24.68
C PHE A 9 -39.71 -0.35 23.32
N PHE A 10 -39.08 0.76 22.93
CA PHE A 10 -38.22 0.82 21.75
C PHE A 10 -36.82 0.35 22.14
N ILE A 11 -36.47 -0.90 21.83
CA ILE A 11 -35.11 -1.42 22.00
C ILE A 11 -34.27 -0.88 20.83
N LEU A 12 -33.48 0.18 21.07
CA LEU A 12 -32.42 0.59 20.15
C LEU A 12 -31.28 -0.43 20.23
N SER A 13 -31.22 -1.34 19.25
CA SER A 13 -30.00 -2.12 19.02
C SER A 13 -28.91 -1.19 18.49
N TYR A 14 -27.87 -0.94 19.28
CA TYR A 14 -26.64 -0.31 18.82
C TYR A 14 -25.95 -1.24 17.83
N GLN A 15 -26.18 -1.03 16.55
CA GLN A 15 -25.38 -1.66 15.50
C GLN A 15 -24.04 -0.95 15.47
N TRP A 16 -22.99 -1.62 15.95
CA TRP A 16 -21.62 -1.16 15.78
C TRP A 16 -21.30 -1.19 14.28
N VAL A 17 -21.41 -0.04 13.62
CA VAL A 17 -20.90 0.14 12.26
C VAL A 17 -19.37 0.16 12.39
N ALA A 18 -18.73 -0.98 12.13
CA ALA A 18 -17.29 -1.04 12.00
C ALA A 18 -16.91 -0.21 10.76
N ALA A 19 -16.32 0.96 10.97
CA ALA A 19 -15.71 1.72 9.89
C ALA A 19 -14.59 0.88 9.25
N GLN A 20 -14.45 0.96 7.93
CA GLN A 20 -13.35 0.31 7.24
C GLN A 20 -12.03 0.93 7.75
N GLN A 21 -11.20 0.12 8.39
CA GLN A 21 -9.86 0.52 8.83
C GLN A 21 -8.83 0.13 7.76
N TRP A 22 -7.90 1.03 7.47
CA TRP A 22 -6.81 0.77 6.54
C TRP A 22 -5.49 0.49 7.28
N PRO A 23 -4.55 -0.27 6.69
CA PRO A 23 -3.29 -0.62 7.37
C PRO A 23 -2.52 0.60 7.88
N PHE A 24 -2.41 1.66 7.06
CA PHE A 24 -1.73 2.89 7.44
C PHE A 24 -2.38 3.66 8.61
N GLU A 25 -3.62 3.33 9.00
CA GLU A 25 -4.28 3.93 10.17
C GLU A 25 -3.86 3.29 11.49
N LEU A 26 -3.24 2.11 11.43
CA LEU A 26 -2.90 1.29 12.58
C LEU A 26 -1.46 1.53 13.06
N TRP A 27 -1.23 1.21 14.33
CA TRP A 27 0.12 1.11 14.88
C TRP A 27 0.64 -0.32 14.70
N HIS A 28 1.85 -0.43 14.20
CA HIS A 28 2.51 -1.70 13.93
C HIS A 28 3.80 -1.83 14.74
N GLU A 29 4.13 -3.03 15.17
CA GLU A 29 5.48 -3.27 15.66
C GLU A 29 6.48 -3.14 14.51
N GLY A 30 7.59 -2.44 14.73
CA GLY A 30 8.52 -2.17 13.67
C GLY A 30 9.79 -1.44 14.11
N LYS A 31 10.51 -0.95 13.10
CA LYS A 31 11.70 -0.14 13.28
C LYS A 31 11.80 0.94 12.21
N ILE A 32 12.44 2.05 12.55
CA ILE A 32 12.76 3.14 11.64
C ILE A 32 14.26 3.35 11.70
N VAL A 33 14.91 3.39 10.54
CA VAL A 33 16.32 3.74 10.41
C VAL A 33 16.41 5.15 9.86
N LEU A 34 16.96 6.06 10.66
CA LEU A 34 17.12 7.47 10.31
C LEU A 34 18.31 7.68 9.38
N GLU A 35 18.30 8.79 8.65
CA GLU A 35 19.41 9.22 7.79
C GLU A 35 20.70 9.49 8.58
N THR A 36 20.59 9.79 9.87
CA THR A 36 21.73 9.90 10.80
C THR A 36 22.38 8.55 11.13
N GLY A 37 21.74 7.43 10.81
CA GLY A 37 22.19 6.07 11.16
C GLY A 37 21.53 5.50 12.42
N ASP A 38 20.78 6.30 13.17
CA ASP A 38 20.06 5.83 14.36
C ASP A 38 18.92 4.87 13.99
N THR A 39 18.68 3.87 14.83
CA THR A 39 17.56 2.93 14.66
C THR A 39 16.60 3.03 15.83
N LEU A 40 15.37 3.44 15.54
CA LEU A 40 14.26 3.49 16.48
C LEU A 40 13.48 2.17 16.40
N LYS A 41 13.18 1.55 17.55
CA LYS A 41 12.39 0.30 17.62
C LYS A 41 11.18 0.51 18.51
N GLY A 42 9.99 0.14 18.04
CA GLY A 42 8.75 0.42 18.74
C GLY A 42 7.55 0.35 17.82
N LEU A 43 6.51 1.12 18.15
CA LEU A 43 5.32 1.22 17.33
C LEU A 43 5.55 2.23 16.21
N VAL A 44 5.22 1.82 14.99
CA VAL A 44 5.36 2.56 13.75
C VAL A 44 3.99 2.69 13.12
N LYS A 45 3.62 3.91 12.75
CA LYS A 45 2.46 4.22 11.92
C LYS A 45 2.91 5.05 10.74
N TYR A 46 2.34 4.86 9.57
CA TYR A 46 2.84 5.49 8.34
C TYR A 46 1.70 6.15 7.56
N ASP A 47 2.04 7.13 6.73
CA ASP A 47 1.15 7.72 5.74
C ASP A 47 1.95 7.95 4.46
N LEU A 48 1.73 7.09 3.45
CA LEU A 48 2.42 7.19 2.16
C LEU A 48 1.88 8.32 1.28
N GLN A 49 0.71 8.90 1.56
CA GLN A 49 0.22 10.06 0.81
C GLN A 49 0.87 11.35 1.31
N GLN A 50 1.17 11.42 2.60
CA GLN A 50 1.83 12.57 3.24
C GLN A 50 3.35 12.41 3.38
N ASP A 51 3.90 11.25 3.00
CA ASP A 51 5.32 10.92 3.15
C ASP A 51 5.82 11.09 4.59
N LEU A 52 5.01 10.59 5.53
CA LEU A 52 5.22 10.69 6.97
C LEU A 52 5.29 9.29 7.61
N VAL A 53 6.18 9.13 8.58
CA VAL A 53 6.19 7.99 9.50
C VAL A 53 6.20 8.51 10.93
N GLN A 54 5.37 7.92 11.77
CA GLN A 54 5.22 8.24 13.18
C GLN A 54 5.80 7.11 14.02
N PHE A 55 6.48 7.49 15.10
CA PHE A 55 7.14 6.59 16.01
C PHE A 55 6.61 6.77 17.43
N ASN A 56 6.44 5.66 18.13
CA ASN A 56 6.06 5.66 19.53
C ASN A 56 6.76 4.51 20.27
N ASP A 57 7.61 4.85 21.25
CA ASP A 57 8.29 3.89 22.12
C ASP A 57 7.48 3.51 23.38
N GLN A 58 6.22 3.99 23.46
CA GLN A 58 5.26 3.86 24.55
C GLN A 58 5.63 4.63 25.84
N ARG A 59 6.72 5.38 25.85
CA ARG A 59 7.25 6.10 27.02
C ARG A 59 7.27 7.60 26.80
N THR A 60 7.56 8.03 25.58
CA THR A 60 7.65 9.43 25.18
C THR A 60 6.43 9.87 24.36
N GLN A 61 6.42 11.14 23.95
CA GLN A 61 5.42 11.63 23.02
C GLN A 61 5.66 11.04 21.62
N VAL A 62 4.59 10.96 20.84
CA VAL A 62 4.68 10.50 19.44
C VAL A 62 5.56 11.45 18.65
N GLU A 63 6.58 10.89 18.00
CA GLU A 63 7.47 11.61 17.10
C GLU A 63 7.06 11.36 15.65
N ALA A 64 7.26 12.34 14.78
CA ALA A 64 6.90 12.24 13.37
C ALA A 64 8.09 12.64 12.47
N TYR A 65 8.37 11.81 11.48
CA TYR A 65 9.50 11.93 10.58
C TYR A 65 9.03 11.97 9.13
N THR A 66 9.58 12.90 8.36
CA THR A 66 9.38 12.93 6.90
C THR A 66 10.38 11.99 6.22
N ALA A 67 10.10 11.63 4.96
CA ALA A 67 11.01 10.83 4.14
C ALA A 67 12.43 11.42 3.98
N ARG A 68 12.66 12.71 4.28
CA ARG A 68 14.00 13.32 4.26
C ARG A 68 14.88 12.91 5.44
N LYS A 69 14.29 12.41 6.53
CA LYS A 69 15.00 12.05 7.76
C LYS A 69 15.12 10.54 7.97
N VAL A 70 14.55 9.75 7.07
CA VAL A 70 14.44 8.30 7.19
C VAL A 70 15.09 7.66 5.98
N LEU A 71 15.91 6.64 6.19
CA LEU A 71 16.44 5.79 5.12
C LEU A 71 15.42 4.72 4.74
N PHE A 72 14.98 3.96 5.73
CA PHE A 72 13.95 2.95 5.57
C PHE A 72 13.23 2.69 6.89
N PHE A 73 12.05 2.09 6.81
CA PHE A 73 11.36 1.54 7.96
C PHE A 73 10.75 0.18 7.61
N GLU A 74 10.53 -0.63 8.63
CA GLU A 74 9.94 -1.96 8.53
C GLU A 74 8.81 -2.04 9.55
N ILE A 75 7.71 -2.65 9.15
CA ILE A 75 6.59 -2.95 10.03
C ILE A 75 6.21 -4.43 9.92
N PHE A 76 5.71 -4.98 11.01
CA PHE A 76 4.92 -6.21 10.99
C PHE A 76 3.45 -5.86 10.82
N ASP A 77 2.90 -6.15 9.64
CA ASP A 77 1.49 -5.94 9.36
C ASP A 77 0.67 -7.05 10.01
N ASN A 78 -0.06 -6.71 11.06
CA ASN A 78 -0.89 -7.67 11.80
C ASN A 78 -2.11 -8.15 11.01
N THR A 79 -2.54 -7.40 10.00
CA THR A 79 -3.67 -7.77 9.13
C THR A 79 -3.25 -8.79 8.08
N GLU A 80 -2.02 -8.67 7.57
CA GLU A 80 -1.47 -9.54 6.53
C GLU A 80 -0.51 -10.62 7.07
N LYS A 81 -0.17 -10.55 8.38
CA LYS A 81 0.79 -11.43 9.07
C LYS A 81 2.14 -11.55 8.38
N ARG A 82 2.68 -10.41 7.91
CA ARG A 82 3.96 -10.34 7.22
C ARG A 82 4.72 -9.06 7.54
N TYR A 83 6.04 -9.12 7.32
CA TYR A 83 6.86 -7.92 7.30
C TYR A 83 6.68 -7.16 5.98
N ARG A 84 6.65 -5.84 6.07
CA ARG A 84 6.60 -4.89 4.95
C ARG A 84 7.72 -3.89 5.13
N ASN A 85 8.47 -3.66 4.06
CA ASN A 85 9.66 -2.82 4.06
C ASN A 85 9.40 -1.57 3.23
N PHE A 86 9.78 -0.41 3.75
CA PHE A 86 9.53 0.87 3.12
C PHE A 86 10.81 1.67 3.04
N PHE A 87 11.10 2.25 1.88
CA PHE A 87 12.33 2.99 1.62
C PHE A 87 12.00 4.43 1.21
N ALA A 88 12.80 5.38 1.69
CA ALA A 88 12.75 6.74 1.20
C ALA A 88 13.60 6.86 -0.07
N LEU A 89 12.96 7.02 -1.22
CA LEU A 89 13.66 7.07 -2.51
C LEU A 89 13.39 8.41 -3.23
N PRO A 90 14.38 8.99 -3.93
CA PRO A 90 14.17 10.21 -4.70
C PRO A 90 13.20 10.00 -5.87
N TYR A 91 12.04 10.64 -5.81
CA TYR A 91 11.03 10.61 -6.86
C TYR A 91 10.43 12.00 -7.10
N ALA A 92 9.99 12.25 -8.32
CA ALA A 92 9.28 13.47 -8.70
C ALA A 92 8.01 13.05 -9.45
N ALA A 93 6.84 13.32 -8.86
CA ALA A 93 5.56 13.08 -9.55
C ALA A 93 5.34 14.10 -10.68
N THR A 94 5.81 15.33 -10.49
CA THR A 94 5.68 16.43 -11.45
C THR A 94 6.96 17.26 -11.47
N GLY A 95 7.47 17.57 -12.67
CA GLY A 95 8.68 18.36 -12.86
C GLY A 95 9.97 17.56 -12.64
N ASN A 96 11.10 18.27 -12.55
CA ASN A 96 12.44 17.65 -12.58
C ASN A 96 13.08 17.51 -11.18
N TYR A 97 12.50 18.12 -10.15
CA TYR A 97 13.07 18.12 -8.81
C TYR A 97 12.63 16.88 -8.03
N LYS A 98 13.56 15.95 -7.80
CA LYS A 98 13.31 14.73 -7.03
C LYS A 98 13.46 14.99 -5.54
N THR A 99 12.49 14.58 -4.76
CA THR A 99 12.55 14.57 -3.30
C THR A 99 12.40 13.15 -2.77
N PRO A 100 13.00 12.81 -1.62
CA PRO A 100 12.72 11.55 -0.96
C PRO A 100 11.23 11.43 -0.67
N VAL A 101 10.65 10.30 -1.07
CA VAL A 101 9.27 9.90 -0.75
C VAL A 101 9.27 8.41 -0.39
N PHE A 102 8.30 7.95 0.38
CA PHE A 102 8.26 6.56 0.83
C PHE A 102 7.65 5.61 -0.21
N PHE A 103 8.33 4.50 -0.47
CA PHE A 103 7.79 3.38 -1.24
C PHE A 103 7.84 2.12 -0.41
N GLU A 104 6.79 1.31 -0.47
CA GLU A 104 6.89 -0.09 -0.05
C GLU A 104 7.63 -0.89 -1.13
N LEU A 105 8.57 -1.73 -0.71
CA LEU A 105 9.27 -2.67 -1.57
C LEU A 105 8.51 -3.99 -1.64
N LEU A 106 8.09 -4.39 -2.84
CA LEU A 106 7.43 -5.67 -3.07
C LEU A 106 8.40 -6.74 -3.56
N GLU A 107 9.26 -6.40 -4.51
CA GLU A 107 10.27 -7.30 -5.06
C GLU A 107 11.52 -6.52 -5.47
N ASP A 108 12.67 -7.15 -5.33
CA ASP A 108 13.96 -6.59 -5.72
C ASP A 108 14.69 -7.48 -6.73
N GLY A 109 15.58 -6.88 -7.53
CA GLY A 109 16.37 -7.58 -8.55
C GLY A 109 16.62 -6.70 -9.78
N LYS A 110 16.67 -7.32 -10.97
CA LYS A 110 16.89 -6.61 -12.25
C LYS A 110 15.86 -5.50 -12.48
N MET A 111 14.64 -5.73 -12.03
CA MET A 111 13.57 -4.75 -11.95
C MET A 111 13.01 -4.79 -10.53
N THR A 112 13.10 -3.66 -9.83
CA THR A 112 12.54 -3.53 -8.48
C THR A 112 11.09 -3.07 -8.60
N LEU A 113 10.18 -3.79 -7.94
CA LEU A 113 8.76 -3.44 -7.85
C LEU A 113 8.50 -2.69 -6.56
N LEU A 114 8.05 -1.45 -6.71
CA LEU A 114 7.71 -0.55 -5.63
C LEU A 114 6.20 -0.25 -5.65
N VAL A 115 5.62 0.05 -4.50
CA VAL A 115 4.20 0.39 -4.38
C VAL A 115 3.95 1.53 -3.40
N ARG A 116 2.91 2.33 -3.68
CA ARG A 116 2.35 3.32 -2.76
C ARG A 116 0.86 3.10 -2.59
N GLU A 117 0.41 3.23 -1.35
CA GLU A 117 -1.01 3.24 -1.00
C GLU A 117 -1.60 4.63 -1.27
N ALA A 118 -2.82 4.66 -1.81
CA ALA A 118 -3.61 5.88 -1.95
C ALA A 118 -5.08 5.59 -1.68
N LEU A 119 -5.83 6.63 -1.30
CA LEU A 119 -7.28 6.53 -1.17
C LEU A 119 -7.94 7.14 -2.40
N GLU A 120 -8.87 6.40 -3.00
CA GLU A 120 -9.65 6.89 -4.14
C GLU A 120 -11.13 6.64 -3.95
N TYR A 121 -11.95 7.60 -4.36
CA TYR A 121 -13.39 7.39 -4.47
C TYR A 121 -13.69 6.60 -5.74
N ARG A 122 -14.30 5.42 -5.59
CA ARG A 122 -14.77 4.62 -6.72
C ARG A 122 -16.29 4.51 -6.71
N THR A 123 -16.87 4.77 -7.87
CA THR A 123 -18.30 4.65 -8.11
C THR A 123 -18.62 3.29 -8.70
N TYR A 124 -19.56 2.60 -8.08
CA TYR A 124 -20.03 1.28 -8.50
C TYR A 124 -21.51 1.36 -8.85
N ASN A 125 -21.89 0.64 -9.90
CA ASN A 125 -23.29 0.43 -10.22
C ASN A 125 -23.84 -0.66 -9.30
N SER A 126 -24.94 -0.37 -8.60
CA SER A 126 -25.61 -1.37 -7.77
C SER A 126 -26.70 -2.06 -8.59
N PRO A 127 -26.70 -3.39 -8.71
CA PRO A 127 -27.86 -4.11 -9.22
C PRO A 127 -29.00 -4.17 -8.19
N TYR A 128 -28.72 -3.90 -6.91
CA TYR A 128 -29.68 -4.02 -5.80
C TYR A 128 -30.29 -2.68 -5.36
N PHE A 129 -29.70 -1.56 -5.76
CA PHE A 129 -30.21 -0.22 -5.49
C PHE A 129 -30.40 0.51 -6.81
N TYR A 130 -31.47 1.28 -6.96
CA TYR A 130 -31.70 2.08 -8.17
C TYR A 130 -30.72 3.25 -8.20
N GLY A 131 -29.49 3.02 -8.67
CA GLY A 131 -28.45 4.04 -8.77
C GLY A 131 -27.02 3.52 -8.67
N SER A 132 -26.08 4.46 -8.69
CA SER A 132 -24.68 4.21 -8.38
C SER A 132 -24.38 4.64 -6.94
N TYR A 133 -23.39 4.00 -6.32
CA TYR A 133 -22.88 4.42 -5.03
C TYR A 133 -21.38 4.61 -5.11
N THR A 134 -20.89 5.63 -4.42
CA THR A 134 -19.47 5.94 -4.32
C THR A 134 -18.96 5.50 -2.97
N ARG A 135 -17.83 4.80 -2.95
CA ARG A 135 -17.12 4.46 -1.71
C ARG A 135 -15.65 4.79 -1.84
N LEU A 136 -15.05 5.14 -0.71
CA LEU A 136 -13.61 5.32 -0.59
C LEU A 136 -12.95 3.93 -0.52
N VAL A 137 -11.93 3.72 -1.35
CA VAL A 137 -11.19 2.45 -1.38
C VAL A 137 -9.69 2.70 -1.31
N LEU A 138 -8.98 1.76 -0.69
CA LEU A 138 -7.53 1.68 -0.74
C LEU A 138 -7.11 1.16 -2.11
N VAL A 139 -6.24 1.90 -2.79
CA VAL A 139 -5.65 1.54 -4.08
C VAL A 139 -4.14 1.48 -3.97
N TYR A 140 -3.54 0.66 -4.83
CA TYR A 140 -2.09 0.49 -4.92
C TYR A 140 -1.59 1.10 -6.23
N LYS A 141 -0.71 2.09 -6.14
CA LYS A 141 0.01 2.67 -7.28
C LYS A 141 1.36 2.00 -7.39
N TYR A 142 1.62 1.36 -8.52
CA TYR A 142 2.85 0.61 -8.73
C TYR A 142 3.90 1.44 -9.45
N PHE A 143 5.16 1.21 -9.10
CA PHE A 143 6.30 1.86 -9.70
C PHE A 143 7.36 0.80 -10.00
N LEU A 144 8.02 0.93 -11.15
CA LEU A 144 9.09 0.05 -11.58
C LEU A 144 10.38 0.85 -11.57
N MET A 145 11.37 0.33 -10.85
CA MET A 145 12.71 0.91 -10.79
C MET A 145 13.69 0.01 -11.54
N ASP A 146 14.48 0.62 -12.42
CA ASP A 146 15.59 -0.06 -13.11
C ASP A 146 16.86 -0.10 -12.23
N GLU A 147 17.87 -0.86 -12.66
CA GLU A 147 19.18 -0.94 -11.97
C GLU A 147 19.92 0.41 -11.87
N ARG A 148 19.54 1.40 -12.66
CA ARG A 148 20.12 2.75 -12.63
C ARG A 148 19.42 3.64 -11.60
N GLY A 149 18.40 3.14 -10.91
CA GLY A 149 17.59 3.89 -9.96
C GLY A 149 16.53 4.79 -10.61
N ASN A 150 16.18 4.58 -11.89
CA ASN A 150 15.10 5.31 -12.53
C ASN A 150 13.76 4.68 -12.16
N ILE A 151 12.99 5.40 -11.34
CA ILE A 151 11.66 5.02 -10.91
C ILE A 151 10.63 5.60 -11.90
N ASN A 152 9.77 4.75 -12.46
CA ASN A 152 8.67 5.14 -13.32
C ASN A 152 7.35 4.56 -12.80
N GLU A 153 6.28 5.37 -12.80
CA GLU A 153 4.94 4.89 -12.47
C GLU A 153 4.45 3.90 -13.53
N PHE A 154 3.89 2.77 -13.08
CA PHE A 154 3.33 1.73 -13.93
C PHE A 154 1.80 1.83 -13.97
N LEU A 155 1.26 2.18 -15.12
CA LEU A 155 -0.17 2.45 -15.32
C LEU A 155 -1.04 1.18 -15.47
N GLY A 156 -0.53 0.00 -15.10
CA GLY A 156 -1.31 -1.25 -15.11
C GLY A 156 -1.54 -1.85 -16.50
N LYS A 157 -0.81 -1.45 -17.54
CA LYS A 157 -0.95 -2.03 -18.88
C LYS A 157 0.00 -3.20 -19.07
N ARG A 158 -0.55 -4.42 -19.19
CA ARG A 158 0.21 -5.66 -19.42
C ARG A 158 1.17 -5.57 -20.61
N GLY A 159 0.75 -4.96 -21.72
CA GLY A 159 1.61 -4.79 -22.89
C GLY A 159 2.83 -3.90 -22.62
N ASP A 160 2.67 -2.85 -21.81
CA ASP A 160 3.79 -1.98 -21.42
C ASP A 160 4.76 -2.73 -20.51
N LEU A 161 4.26 -3.54 -19.56
CA LEU A 161 5.09 -4.39 -18.71
C LEU A 161 5.95 -5.35 -19.53
N LEU A 162 5.32 -6.07 -20.46
CA LEU A 162 6.03 -7.03 -21.32
C LEU A 162 7.06 -6.33 -22.21
N ARG A 163 6.78 -5.12 -22.70
CA ARG A 163 7.76 -4.32 -23.46
C ARG A 163 8.97 -3.95 -22.60
N LEU A 164 8.77 -3.60 -21.33
CA LEU A 164 9.86 -3.31 -20.39
C LEU A 164 10.73 -4.54 -20.10
N MET A 165 10.15 -5.74 -20.12
CA MET A 165 10.86 -7.01 -19.89
C MET A 165 11.67 -7.50 -21.11
N GLY A 166 11.51 -6.87 -22.27
CA GLY A 166 12.33 -7.11 -23.46
C GLY A 166 12.38 -8.58 -23.89
N ASN A 167 13.59 -9.14 -24.00
CA ASN A 167 13.82 -10.52 -24.46
C ASN A 167 13.30 -11.61 -23.52
N LYS A 168 12.94 -11.27 -22.27
CA LYS A 168 12.33 -12.22 -21.33
C LYS A 168 10.80 -12.18 -21.35
N ALA A 169 10.20 -11.27 -22.11
CA ALA A 169 8.75 -11.05 -22.15
C ALA A 169 7.96 -12.33 -22.43
N ASP A 170 8.37 -13.14 -23.41
CA ASP A 170 7.66 -14.38 -23.76
C ASP A 170 7.68 -15.43 -22.64
N ASN A 171 8.77 -15.48 -21.87
CA ASN A 171 8.87 -16.37 -20.71
C ASN A 171 7.93 -15.91 -19.59
N VAL A 172 7.89 -14.60 -19.33
CA VAL A 172 7.02 -14.03 -18.30
C VAL A 172 5.55 -14.12 -18.70
N ASP A 173 5.21 -13.83 -19.96
CA ASP A 173 3.85 -13.94 -20.50
C ASP A 173 3.29 -15.36 -20.32
N ARG A 174 4.09 -16.38 -20.64
CA ARG A 174 3.74 -17.79 -20.43
C ARG A 174 3.57 -18.12 -18.95
N TYR A 175 4.48 -17.67 -18.10
CA TYR A 175 4.41 -17.89 -16.65
C TYR A 175 3.15 -17.26 -16.04
N MET A 176 2.83 -16.01 -16.40
CA MET A 176 1.62 -15.33 -15.95
C MET A 176 0.36 -16.09 -16.37
N LYS A 177 0.29 -16.54 -17.63
CA LYS A 177 -0.86 -17.30 -18.15
C LYS A 177 -1.02 -18.65 -17.44
N ALA A 178 0.07 -19.39 -17.25
CA ALA A 178 0.05 -20.69 -16.59
C ALA A 178 -0.43 -20.58 -15.13
N ASN A 179 0.00 -19.54 -14.42
CA ASN A 179 -0.35 -19.31 -13.02
C ASN A 179 -1.56 -18.38 -12.82
N ARG A 180 -2.20 -17.92 -13.91
CA ARG A 180 -3.35 -17.00 -13.91
C ARG A 180 -3.12 -15.70 -13.13
N LEU A 181 -1.89 -15.19 -13.18
CA LEU A 181 -1.46 -14.01 -12.43
C LEU A 181 -2.09 -12.73 -12.99
N LYS A 182 -2.54 -11.86 -12.07
CA LYS A 182 -3.13 -10.56 -12.37
C LYS A 182 -2.20 -9.45 -11.89
N ILE A 183 -1.90 -8.48 -12.75
CA ILE A 183 -1.02 -7.35 -12.40
C ILE A 183 -1.70 -6.32 -11.50
N GLU A 184 -3.03 -6.39 -11.43
CA GLU A 184 -3.85 -5.56 -10.53
C GLU A 184 -3.78 -6.08 -9.09
N ASP A 185 -3.50 -7.36 -8.89
CA ASP A 185 -3.31 -7.97 -7.58
C ASP A 185 -1.85 -7.82 -7.13
N ARG A 186 -1.65 -7.29 -5.93
CA ARG A 186 -0.32 -6.95 -5.40
C ARG A 186 0.62 -8.15 -5.31
N TYR A 187 0.09 -9.30 -4.91
CA TYR A 187 0.89 -10.51 -4.69
C TYR A 187 1.19 -11.21 -6.00
N ASP A 188 0.23 -11.27 -6.91
CA ASP A 188 0.44 -11.83 -8.24
C ASP A 188 1.39 -10.97 -9.08
N PHE A 189 1.34 -9.64 -8.90
CA PHE A 189 2.30 -8.77 -9.56
C PHE A 189 3.71 -8.95 -9.00
N ALA A 190 3.87 -9.03 -7.68
CA ALA A 190 5.14 -9.41 -7.05
C ALA A 190 5.67 -10.73 -7.61
N LYS A 191 4.87 -11.80 -7.64
CA LYS A 191 5.28 -13.09 -8.26
C LYS A 191 5.71 -12.95 -9.72
N THR A 192 5.04 -12.09 -10.49
CA THR A 192 5.39 -11.85 -11.89
C THR A 192 6.77 -11.20 -12.01
N VAL A 193 7.05 -10.18 -11.21
CA VAL A 193 8.34 -9.48 -11.20
C VAL A 193 9.45 -10.38 -10.64
N SER A 194 9.16 -11.13 -9.58
CA SER A 194 10.07 -12.11 -8.99
C SER A 194 10.52 -13.16 -10.02
N TYR A 195 9.56 -13.71 -10.79
CA TYR A 195 9.88 -14.64 -11.88
C TYR A 195 10.73 -13.97 -12.96
N TYR A 196 10.41 -12.74 -13.39
CA TYR A 196 11.25 -12.01 -14.33
C TYR A 196 12.69 -11.83 -13.82
N ASN A 197 12.85 -11.44 -12.55
CA ASN A 197 14.15 -11.25 -11.92
C ASN A 197 14.97 -12.55 -11.84
N SER A 198 14.31 -13.70 -11.70
CA SER A 198 14.98 -15.02 -11.68
C SER A 198 15.58 -15.46 -13.03
N LEU A 199 15.34 -14.72 -14.13
CA LEU A 199 15.82 -15.04 -15.47
C LEU A 199 17.18 -14.41 -15.81
N PHE A 200 17.85 -13.82 -14.82
CA PHE A 200 19.18 -13.19 -14.88
C PHE A 200 20.13 -13.90 -13.92
#